data_AF-A0A0C1K525-F1
#
_entry.id   AF-A0A0C1K525-F1
#
_cell.length_a   1.000
_cell.length_b   1.000
_cell.length_c   1.000
_cell.angle_alpha   90.00
_cell.angle_beta   90.00
_cell.angle_gamma   90.00
#
_symmetry.space_group_name_H-M   'P 1'
#
loop_
_entity.id
_entity.type
_entity.pdbx_description
1 polymer ?
#
loop_
_entity_poly.entity_id
_entity_poly.type
_entity_poly.pdbx_seq_one_letter_code
_entity_poly.pdbx_strand_id
1 'polypeptide(L)'
;MIKLLEIFNTLTAPIGFFLTIYTFRVAFITRGKLEEAQEVSLFHQENDYYLGQMEAIKALIDNIDDRQSAIPEKIFVQLYKLMSKFESNFPYLTKHNKLIAEPLNKYKEIKNEREVKYADFVDIFNDLESMFSNRKDLK
;
A
#
# COMPACT_ATOMS: atom_id res chain seq x y z
N MET A 1 24.38 -36.37 -40.32
CA MET A 1 23.12 -35.63 -40.13
C MET A 1 22.50 -35.90 -38.76
N ILE A 2 22.22 -37.16 -38.39
CA ILE A 2 21.59 -37.54 -37.10
C ILE A 2 22.40 -37.09 -35.87
N LYS A 3 23.73 -37.34 -35.84
CA LYS A 3 24.60 -36.90 -34.73
C LYS A 3 24.68 -35.38 -34.55
N LEU A 4 24.62 -34.62 -35.66
CA LEU A 4 24.64 -33.16 -35.60
C LEU A 4 23.34 -32.64 -34.97
N LEU A 5 22.21 -33.28 -35.31
CA LEU A 5 20.90 -32.97 -34.76
C LEU A 5 20.84 -33.29 -33.26
N GLU A 6 21.36 -34.43 -32.83
CA GLU A 6 21.42 -34.81 -31.41
C GLU A 6 22.29 -33.85 -30.58
N ILE A 7 23.46 -33.46 -31.07
CA ILE A 7 24.35 -32.50 -30.40
C ILE A 7 23.65 -31.14 -30.31
N PHE A 8 23.01 -30.68 -31.40
CA PHE A 8 22.27 -29.43 -31.42
C PHE A 8 21.11 -29.44 -30.43
N ASN A 9 20.33 -30.53 -30.36
CA ASN A 9 19.19 -30.64 -29.46
C ASN A 9 19.62 -30.73 -27.99
N THR A 10 20.72 -31.45 -27.72
CA THR A 10 21.31 -31.57 -26.36
C THR A 10 21.83 -30.21 -25.86
N LEU A 11 22.34 -29.36 -26.75
CA LEU A 11 22.85 -28.04 -26.40
C LEU A 11 21.72 -26.98 -26.30
N THR A 12 20.76 -27.02 -27.21
CA THR A 12 19.70 -26.00 -27.30
C THR A 12 18.55 -26.24 -26.32
N ALA A 13 18.26 -27.48 -25.92
CA ALA A 13 17.19 -27.76 -24.95
C ALA A 13 17.44 -27.11 -23.56
N PRO A 14 18.64 -27.20 -22.95
CA PRO A 14 18.94 -26.46 -21.73
C PRO A 14 18.84 -24.94 -21.91
N ILE A 15 19.33 -24.41 -23.04
CA ILE A 15 19.25 -22.97 -23.35
C ILE A 15 17.78 -22.52 -23.44
N GLY A 16 16.93 -23.27 -24.13
CA GLY A 16 15.50 -23.02 -24.22
C GLY A 16 14.82 -23.10 -22.86
N PHE A 17 15.23 -24.02 -22.00
CA PHE A 17 14.72 -24.13 -20.63
C PHE A 17 15.08 -22.90 -19.78
N PHE A 18 16.34 -22.45 -19.81
CA PHE A 18 16.76 -21.25 -19.10
C PHE A 18 16.07 -19.98 -19.62
N LEU A 19 15.95 -19.84 -20.95
CA LEU A 19 15.19 -18.74 -21.56
C LEU A 19 13.73 -18.75 -21.10
N THR A 20 13.11 -19.93 -21.03
CA THR A 20 11.72 -20.07 -20.54
C THR A 20 11.58 -19.61 -19.10
N ILE A 21 12.47 -20.03 -18.19
CA ILE A 21 12.47 -19.57 -16.79
C ILE A 21 12.64 -18.05 -16.73
N TYR A 22 13.56 -17.50 -17.53
CA TYR A 22 13.79 -16.07 -17.60
C TYR A 22 12.55 -15.32 -18.10
N THR A 23 11.89 -15.80 -19.15
CA THR A 23 10.66 -15.21 -19.67
C THR A 23 9.55 -15.22 -18.62
N PHE A 24 9.37 -16.31 -17.86
CA PHE A 24 8.41 -16.33 -16.76
C PHE A 24 8.75 -15.28 -15.71
N ARG A 25 10.02 -15.18 -15.30
CA ARG A 25 10.47 -14.17 -14.33
C ARG A 25 10.17 -12.75 -14.83
N VAL A 26 10.49 -12.45 -16.08
CA VAL A 26 10.19 -11.14 -16.69
C VAL A 26 8.69 -10.89 -16.72
N ALA A 27 7.87 -11.88 -17.09
CA ALA A 27 6.42 -11.75 -17.10
C ALA A 27 5.86 -11.40 -15.70
N PHE A 28 6.34 -12.05 -14.64
CA PHE A 28 5.94 -11.72 -13.27
C PHE A 28 6.36 -10.30 -12.85
N ILE A 29 7.58 -9.88 -13.19
CA ILE A 29 8.05 -8.51 -12.90
C ILE A 29 7.22 -7.47 -13.64
N THR A 30 6.97 -7.70 -14.93
CA THR A 30 6.16 -6.80 -15.76
C THR A 30 4.74 -6.68 -15.23
N ARG A 31 4.14 -7.80 -14.80
CA ARG A 31 2.81 -7.79 -14.18
C ARG A 31 2.79 -6.93 -12.92
N GLY A 32 3.75 -7.11 -12.00
CA GLY A 32 3.82 -6.30 -10.78
C GLY A 32 3.96 -4.80 -11.08
N LYS A 33 4.80 -4.42 -12.04
CA LYS A 33 4.94 -3.02 -12.48
C LYS A 33 3.66 -2.46 -13.11
N LEU A 34 2.90 -3.29 -13.82
CA LEU A 34 1.64 -2.88 -14.43
C LEU A 34 0.57 -2.66 -13.36
N GLU A 35 0.47 -3.55 -12.37
CA GLU A 35 -0.41 -3.38 -11.19
C GLU A 35 -0.02 -2.11 -10.41
N GLU A 36 1.27 -1.89 -10.18
CA GLU A 36 1.79 -0.67 -9.54
C GLU A 36 1.37 0.60 -10.29
N ALA A 37 1.62 0.66 -11.60
CA ALA A 37 1.31 1.82 -12.41
C ALA A 37 -0.20 2.11 -12.46
N GLN A 38 -1.03 1.07 -12.51
CA GLN A 38 -2.50 1.20 -12.44
C GLN A 38 -2.94 1.80 -11.11
N GLU A 39 -2.43 1.27 -10.01
CA GLU A 39 -2.77 1.78 -8.68
C GLU A 39 -2.24 3.19 -8.43
N VAL A 40 -1.02 3.52 -8.88
CA VAL A 40 -0.47 4.89 -8.78
C VAL A 40 -1.34 5.88 -9.57
N SER A 41 -1.74 5.52 -10.78
CA SER A 41 -2.63 6.35 -11.59
C SER A 41 -3.98 6.59 -10.91
N LEU A 42 -4.60 5.52 -10.39
CA LEU A 42 -5.84 5.61 -9.63
C LEU A 42 -5.66 6.43 -8.34
N PHE A 43 -4.54 6.26 -7.65
CA PHE A 43 -4.22 6.99 -6.43
C PHE A 43 -4.17 8.48 -6.71
N HIS A 44 -3.50 8.93 -7.78
CA HIS A 44 -3.47 10.33 -8.18
C HIS A 44 -4.86 10.89 -8.52
N GLN A 45 -5.77 10.06 -9.05
CA GLN A 45 -7.15 10.47 -9.35
C GLN A 45 -8.02 10.58 -8.09
N GLU A 46 -7.83 9.68 -7.13
CA GLU A 46 -8.64 9.63 -5.89
C GLU A 46 -8.00 10.37 -4.70
N ASN A 47 -6.78 10.89 -4.83
CA ASN A 47 -6.02 11.44 -3.70
C ASN A 47 -6.78 12.55 -2.96
N ASP A 48 -7.40 13.47 -3.70
CA ASP A 48 -8.17 14.59 -3.14
C ASP A 48 -9.37 14.10 -2.32
N TYR A 49 -9.98 12.97 -2.71
CA TYR A 49 -11.04 12.35 -1.92
C TYR A 49 -10.51 11.86 -0.57
N TYR A 50 -9.37 11.15 -0.55
CA TYR A 50 -8.80 10.66 0.72
C TYR A 50 -8.31 11.81 1.60
N LEU A 51 -7.66 12.83 1.02
CA LEU A 51 -7.26 14.04 1.74
C LEU A 51 -8.48 14.73 2.38
N GLY A 52 -9.56 14.95 1.62
CA GLY A 52 -10.76 15.58 2.16
C GLY A 52 -11.41 14.78 3.30
N GLN A 53 -11.37 13.44 3.24
CA GLN A 53 -11.84 12.60 4.36
C GLN A 53 -10.92 12.69 5.58
N MET A 54 -9.60 12.74 5.37
CA MET A 54 -8.62 12.93 6.45
C MET A 54 -8.82 14.29 7.11
N GLU A 55 -8.98 15.37 6.34
CA GLU A 55 -9.25 16.72 6.88
C GLU A 55 -10.54 16.76 7.72
N ALA A 56 -11.59 16.07 7.27
CA ALA A 56 -12.83 15.96 8.05
C ALA A 56 -12.62 15.24 9.39
N ILE A 57 -11.81 14.17 9.41
CA ILE A 57 -11.45 13.45 10.64
C ILE A 57 -10.58 14.34 11.54
N LYS A 58 -9.64 15.08 10.97
CA LYS A 58 -8.77 16.03 11.69
C LYS A 58 -9.58 17.08 12.43
N ALA A 59 -10.59 17.66 11.77
CA ALA A 59 -11.50 18.59 12.42
C ALA A 59 -12.24 17.96 13.61
N LEU A 60 -12.58 16.67 13.57
CA LEU A 60 -13.17 15.98 14.71
C LEU A 60 -12.17 15.77 15.86
N ILE A 61 -10.91 15.50 15.54
CA ILE A 61 -9.82 15.36 16.52
C ILE A 61 -9.52 16.70 17.19
N ASP A 62 -9.49 17.79 16.44
CA ASP A 62 -9.18 19.13 16.94
C ASP A 62 -10.25 19.69 17.88
N ASN A 63 -11.50 19.23 17.74
CA ASN A 63 -12.64 19.57 18.60
C ASN A 63 -12.70 18.77 19.91
N ILE A 64 -11.69 17.97 20.24
CA ILE A 64 -11.63 17.25 21.52
C ILE A 64 -11.07 18.17 22.61
N ASP A 65 -11.90 18.46 23.61
CA ASP A 65 -11.55 19.34 24.74
C ASP A 65 -10.51 18.70 25.68
N ASP A 66 -10.63 17.40 25.96
CA ASP A 66 -9.71 16.67 26.85
C ASP A 66 -8.72 15.81 26.07
N ARG A 67 -7.55 16.38 25.78
CA ARG A 67 -6.43 15.70 25.10
C ARG A 67 -5.68 14.69 25.97
N GLN A 68 -6.06 14.53 27.24
CA GLN A 68 -5.53 13.47 28.11
C GLN A 68 -6.43 12.24 28.11
N SER A 69 -7.66 12.36 27.61
CA SER A 69 -8.62 11.26 27.48
C SER A 69 -8.36 10.39 26.25
N ALA A 70 -9.02 9.24 26.21
CA ALA A 70 -9.00 8.35 25.06
C ALA A 70 -9.72 8.97 23.86
N ILE A 71 -9.30 8.59 22.66
CA ILE A 71 -9.97 9.02 21.44
C ILE A 71 -11.40 8.45 21.39
N PRO A 72 -12.41 9.28 21.08
CA PRO A 72 -13.76 8.80 20.86
C PRO A 72 -13.82 7.72 19.78
N GLU A 73 -14.46 6.59 20.10
CA GLU A 73 -14.60 5.43 19.20
C GLU A 73 -15.13 5.81 17.81
N LYS A 74 -16.03 6.80 17.73
CA LYS A 74 -16.58 7.30 16.47
C LYS A 74 -15.49 7.78 15.48
N ILE A 75 -14.42 8.40 15.97
CA ILE A 75 -13.31 8.91 15.15
C ILE A 75 -12.48 7.72 14.67
N PHE A 76 -12.18 6.79 15.59
CA PHE A 76 -11.47 5.56 15.28
C PHE A 76 -12.18 4.74 14.19
N VAL A 77 -13.50 4.57 14.30
CA VAL A 77 -14.32 3.84 13.32
C VAL A 77 -14.35 4.52 11.95
N GLN A 78 -14.38 5.86 11.90
CA GLN A 78 -14.32 6.59 10.63
C GLN A 78 -12.96 6.40 9.94
N LEU A 79 -11.87 6.55 10.69
CA LEU A 79 -10.53 6.31 10.16
C LEU A 79 -10.37 4.85 9.70
N TYR A 80 -10.90 3.89 10.46
CA TYR A 80 -10.87 2.48 10.10
C TYR A 80 -11.56 2.20 8.76
N LYS A 81 -12.75 2.76 8.57
CA LYS A 81 -13.51 2.60 7.32
C LYS A 81 -12.74 3.20 6.14
N LEU A 82 -12.14 4.37 6.33
CA LEU A 82 -11.35 5.04 5.29
C LEU A 82 -10.11 4.22 4.92
N MET A 83 -9.34 3.76 5.91
CA MET A 83 -8.13 2.96 5.68
C MET A 83 -8.46 1.59 5.09
N SER A 84 -9.54 0.94 5.53
CA SER A 84 -9.97 -0.34 4.94
C SER A 84 -10.37 -0.19 3.47
N LYS A 85 -11.05 0.91 3.13
CA LYS A 85 -11.39 1.23 1.74
C LYS A 85 -10.11 1.48 0.92
N PHE A 86 -9.17 2.24 1.48
CA PHE A 86 -7.88 2.50 0.85
C PHE A 86 -7.11 1.20 0.57
N GLU A 87 -6.98 0.30 1.55
CA GLU A 87 -6.33 -1.00 1.37
C GLU A 87 -6.99 -1.88 0.32
N SER A 88 -8.33 -1.81 0.24
CA SER A 88 -9.08 -2.54 -0.78
C SER A 88 -8.90 -1.98 -2.19
N ASN A 89 -8.75 -0.65 -2.32
CA ASN A 89 -8.59 0.02 -3.61
C ASN A 89 -7.14 -0.04 -4.12
N PHE A 90 -6.15 -0.12 -3.22
CA PHE A 90 -4.72 -0.09 -3.54
C PHE A 90 -3.92 -1.26 -2.92
N PRO A 91 -4.31 -2.52 -3.19
CA PRO A 91 -3.70 -3.70 -2.56
C PRO A 91 -2.21 -3.90 -2.89
N TYR A 92 -1.73 -3.46 -4.05
CA TYR A 92 -0.32 -3.53 -4.41
C TYR A 92 0.48 -2.46 -3.66
N LEU A 93 0.07 -1.20 -3.70
CA LEU A 93 0.74 -0.10 -3.02
C LEU A 93 0.80 -0.31 -1.51
N THR A 94 -0.29 -0.77 -0.89
CA THR A 94 -0.35 -1.03 0.55
C THR A 94 0.53 -2.19 1.01
N LYS A 95 0.96 -3.08 0.09
CA LYS A 95 1.87 -4.19 0.40
C LYS A 95 3.32 -3.90 0.04
N HIS A 96 3.56 -3.20 -1.06
CA HIS A 96 4.87 -3.09 -1.68
C HIS A 96 5.52 -1.70 -1.51
N ASN A 97 4.74 -0.65 -1.25
CA ASN A 97 5.27 0.68 -0.98
C ASN A 97 5.43 0.88 0.53
N LYS A 98 6.68 0.95 1.01
CA LYS A 98 6.98 1.09 2.46
C LYS A 98 6.38 2.34 3.08
N LEU A 99 6.37 3.47 2.36
CA LEU A 99 5.84 4.74 2.86
C LEU A 99 4.31 4.69 3.08
N ILE A 100 3.63 3.71 2.47
CA ILE A 100 2.21 3.44 2.68
C ILE A 100 2.01 2.30 3.68
N ALA A 101 2.76 1.21 3.54
CA ALA A 101 2.61 0.01 4.35
C ALA A 101 2.96 0.26 5.83
N GLU A 102 4.00 1.05 6.12
CA GLU A 102 4.46 1.31 7.49
C GLU A 102 3.40 2.05 8.33
N PRO A 103 2.84 3.20 7.90
CA PRO A 103 1.75 3.85 8.63
C PRO A 103 0.52 2.96 8.83
N LEU A 104 0.12 2.19 7.80
CA LEU A 104 -1.02 1.27 7.90
C LEU A 104 -0.78 0.14 8.91
N ASN A 105 0.44 -0.39 8.98
CA ASN A 105 0.78 -1.42 9.95
C ASN A 105 0.75 -0.87 11.39
N LYS A 106 1.33 0.31 11.65
CA LYS A 106 1.23 0.98 12.96
C LYS A 106 -0.23 1.19 13.37
N TYR A 107 -1.08 1.63 12.43
CA TYR A 107 -2.50 1.79 12.67
C TYR A 107 -3.22 0.47 13.02
N LYS A 108 -2.83 -0.64 12.39
CA LYS A 108 -3.39 -1.96 12.71
C LYS A 108 -2.96 -2.49 14.07
N GLU A 109 -1.78 -2.13 14.55
CA GLU A 109 -1.29 -2.52 15.87
C GLU A 109 -2.18 -1.92 16.98
N ILE A 110 -2.45 -0.62 16.90
CA ILE A 110 -3.30 0.07 17.89
C ILE A 110 -4.79 -0.29 17.78
N LYS A 111 -5.22 -0.85 16.66
CA LYS A 111 -6.64 -1.21 16.42
C LYS A 111 -7.18 -2.21 17.44
N ASN A 112 -6.32 -3.09 17.95
CA ASN A 112 -6.75 -4.13 18.89
C ASN A 112 -6.68 -3.68 20.36
N GLU A 113 -6.22 -2.46 20.61
CA GLU A 113 -6.17 -1.89 21.95
C GLU A 113 -7.57 -1.46 22.39
N ARG A 114 -7.92 -1.73 23.65
CA ARG A 114 -9.24 -1.37 24.21
C ARG A 114 -9.44 0.13 24.33
N GLU A 115 -8.35 0.87 24.46
CA GLU A 115 -8.36 2.30 24.70
C GLU A 115 -7.07 2.91 24.12
N VAL A 116 -7.21 3.75 23.09
CA VAL A 116 -6.07 4.43 22.45
C VAL A 116 -6.01 5.85 22.99
N LYS A 117 -4.87 6.22 23.57
CA LYS A 117 -4.65 7.59 24.07
C LYS A 117 -4.60 8.57 22.91
N TYR A 118 -5.08 9.79 23.17
CA TYR A 118 -5.08 10.86 22.17
C TYR A 118 -3.72 11.09 21.53
N ALA A 119 -2.64 11.18 22.32
CA ALA A 119 -1.29 11.43 21.81
C ALA A 119 -0.84 10.36 20.81
N ASP A 120 -0.97 9.07 21.19
CA ASP A 120 -0.57 7.94 20.37
C ASP A 120 -1.40 7.88 19.07
N PHE A 121 -2.70 8.21 19.16
CA PHE A 121 -3.58 8.25 18.00
C PHE A 121 -3.24 9.38 17.02
N VAL A 122 -2.95 10.59 17.52
CA VAL A 122 -2.64 11.75 16.67
C VAL A 122 -1.37 11.53 15.88
N ASP A 123 -0.34 10.96 16.50
CA ASP A 123 0.91 10.64 15.79
C ASP A 123 0.66 9.66 14.64
N ILE A 124 -0.12 8.60 14.89
CA ILE A 124 -0.50 7.63 13.84
C ILE A 124 -1.38 8.28 12.78
N PHE A 125 -2.32 9.15 13.17
CA PHE A 125 -3.17 9.87 12.23
C PHE A 125 -2.34 10.76 11.29
N ASN A 126 -1.34 11.47 11.81
CA ASN A 126 -0.46 12.31 11.00
C ASN A 126 0.41 11.47 10.05
N ASP A 127 0.92 10.33 10.51
CA ASP A 127 1.63 9.37 9.66
C ASP A 127 0.73 8.89 8.50
N LEU A 128 -0.54 8.58 8.78
CA LEU A 128 -1.50 8.19 7.74
C LEU A 128 -1.85 9.36 6.80
N GLU A 129 -2.05 10.58 7.31
CA GLU A 129 -2.33 11.77 6.51
C GLU A 129 -1.18 12.08 5.54
N SER A 130 0.06 11.83 5.97
CA SER A 130 1.25 12.01 5.16
C SER A 130 1.29 11.11 3.92
N MET A 131 0.62 9.94 3.96
CA MET A 131 0.51 9.05 2.81
C MET A 131 -0.19 9.72 1.62
N PHE A 132 -1.08 10.67 1.87
CA PHE A 132 -1.87 11.37 0.86
C PHE A 132 -1.27 12.75 0.50
N SER A 133 -0.36 13.24 1.34
CA SER A 133 0.21 14.57 1.19
C SER A 133 1.53 14.52 0.40
N ASN A 134 1.58 15.27 -0.71
CA ASN A 134 2.82 15.61 -1.43
C ASN A 134 3.68 14.41 -1.89
N ARG A 135 3.04 13.42 -2.53
CA ARG A 135 3.64 12.17 -3.01
C ARG A 135 4.48 12.33 -4.29
N LYS A 136 5.57 13.09 -4.21
CA LYS A 136 6.56 13.18 -5.30
C LYS A 136 7.32 11.87 -5.54
N ASP A 137 7.24 10.93 -4.60
CA ASP A 137 7.81 9.58 -4.65
C ASP A 137 7.00 8.61 -5.53
N LEU A 138 5.71 8.87 -5.76
CA LEU A 138 4.84 8.04 -6.62
C LEU A 138 4.85 8.52 -8.08
N LYS A 139 6.04 8.76 -8.63
CA LYS A 139 6.26 9.18 -10.03
C LYS A 139 6.71 8.05 -10.93
#